data_AF-A0A1V3J4J6-F1
#
_entry.id   AF-A0A1V3J4J6-F1
#
_cell.length_a   1.000
_cell.length_b   1.000
_cell.length_c   1.000
_cell.angle_alpha   90.00
_cell.angle_beta   90.00
_cell.angle_gamma   90.00
#
_symmetry.space_group_name_H-M   'P 1'
#
loop_
_entity.id
_entity.type
_entity.pdbx_description
1 polymer ?
#
loop_
_entity_poly.entity_id
_entity_poly.type
_entity_poly.pdbx_seq_one_letter_code
_entity_poly.pdbx_strand_id
1 'polypeptide(L)'
;MSKLKKIWNFLFGFKGRIGRLHFAIFLPFLLIVSMVCFTLILTCLDIIRAPLVEVIYKIIAIGIMLILFFFQIIFKYSHIARRIHDYDKCLGNSGLGITIILIEIIAILLSFVGMGEYIRLLAIIGIICFIALALIKGTKGENQFGSEPIPFWKKHNITQKQE
;
A
#
# COMPACT_ATOMS: atom_id res chain seq x y z
N MET A 1 8.87 17.01 18.05
CA MET A 1 8.99 16.28 16.76
C MET A 1 8.42 17.16 15.64
N SER A 2 9.20 17.47 14.60
CA SER A 2 8.76 18.36 13.50
C SER A 2 7.50 17.83 12.79
N LYS A 3 6.65 18.72 12.25
CA LYS A 3 5.43 18.34 11.52
C LYS A 3 5.75 17.37 10.37
N LEU A 4 6.86 17.60 9.68
CA LEU A 4 7.32 16.78 8.56
C LEU A 4 7.60 15.33 8.96
N LYS A 5 8.25 15.11 10.11
CA LYS A 5 8.53 13.76 10.63
C LYS A 5 7.25 13.02 11.03
N LYS A 6 6.23 13.73 11.52
CA LYS A 6 4.90 13.14 11.80
C LYS A 6 4.22 12.67 10.51
N ILE A 7 4.23 13.50 9.47
CA ILE A 7 3.66 13.16 8.16
C ILE A 7 4.40 11.97 7.54
N TRP A 8 5.73 12.00 7.55
CA TRP A 8 6.55 10.91 7.04
C TRP A 8 6.25 9.57 7.72
N ASN A 9 6.21 9.57 9.06
CA ASN A 9 5.86 8.38 9.83
C ASN A 9 4.41 7.93 9.58
N PHE A 10 3.50 8.87 9.31
CA PHE A 10 2.13 8.53 8.97
C PHE A 10 2.00 7.90 7.58
N LEU A 11 2.77 8.35 6.58
CA LEU A 11 2.68 7.82 5.21
C LEU A 11 3.50 6.54 5.02
N PHE A 12 4.71 6.49 5.56
CA PHE A 12 5.69 5.43 5.30
C PHE A 12 6.12 4.64 6.55
N GLY A 13 5.59 4.98 7.73
CA GLY A 13 5.94 4.29 8.96
C GLY A 13 5.26 2.93 9.08
N PHE A 14 5.99 1.93 9.53
CA PHE A 14 5.44 0.59 9.80
C PHE A 14 4.94 0.43 11.24
N LYS A 15 5.29 1.34 12.14
CA LYS A 15 4.88 1.28 13.55
C LYS A 15 3.47 1.82 13.76
N GLY A 16 2.76 1.25 14.72
CA GLY A 16 1.41 1.67 15.11
C GLY A 16 0.31 0.86 14.43
N ARG A 17 -0.91 1.36 14.60
CA ARG A 17 -2.16 0.72 14.15
C ARG A 17 -2.99 1.70 13.35
N ILE A 18 -3.67 1.19 12.32
CA ILE A 18 -4.68 1.95 11.57
C ILE A 18 -6.01 1.22 11.71
N GLY A 19 -7.05 1.95 12.14
CA GLY A 19 -8.39 1.40 12.29
C GLY A 19 -9.11 1.14 10.97
N ARG A 20 -10.19 0.34 11.02
CA ARG A 20 -10.93 -0.13 9.85
C ARG A 20 -11.38 0.98 8.89
N LEU A 21 -11.96 2.06 9.43
CA LEU A 21 -12.54 3.11 8.58
C LEU A 21 -11.46 3.95 7.91
N HIS A 22 -10.35 4.21 8.61
CA HIS A 22 -9.20 4.89 8.02
C HIS A 22 -8.65 4.08 6.84
N PHE A 23 -8.48 2.77 7.02
CA PHE A 23 -8.01 1.90 5.95
C PHE A 23 -9.00 1.82 4.79
N ALA A 24 -10.31 1.72 5.07
CA ALA A 24 -11.35 1.67 4.05
C ALA A 24 -11.43 2.95 3.21
N ILE A 25 -11.31 4.14 3.83
CA ILE A 25 -11.27 5.43 3.12
C ILE A 25 -9.99 5.54 2.29
N PHE A 26 -8.88 5.01 2.81
CA PHE A 26 -7.60 5.03 2.13
C PHE A 26 -7.52 4.05 0.95
N LEU A 27 -8.30 2.97 0.97
CA LEU A 27 -8.25 1.92 -0.05
C LEU A 27 -8.52 2.46 -1.49
N PRO A 28 -9.58 3.26 -1.76
CA PRO A 28 -9.76 3.88 -3.07
C PRO A 28 -8.55 4.69 -3.53
N PHE A 29 -7.96 5.48 -2.64
CA PHE A 29 -6.75 6.25 -2.95
C PHE A 29 -5.58 5.33 -3.33
N LEU A 30 -5.36 4.27 -2.55
CA LEU A 30 -4.32 3.27 -2.84
C LEU A 30 -4.53 2.58 -4.20
N LEU A 31 -5.78 2.26 -4.55
CA LEU A 31 -6.11 1.64 -5.84
C LEU A 31 -5.85 2.59 -7.01
N ILE A 32 -6.25 3.87 -6.90
CA ILE A 32 -6.00 4.89 -7.91
C ILE A 32 -4.49 5.07 -8.12
N VAL A 33 -3.72 5.24 -7.03
CA VAL A 33 -2.26 5.37 -7.10
C VAL A 33 -1.63 4.15 -7.76
N SER A 34 -2.10 2.94 -7.42
CA SER A 34 -1.58 1.70 -8.00
C SER A 34 -1.91 1.58 -9.49
N MET A 35 -3.10 2.02 -9.92
CA MET A 35 -3.49 2.06 -11.33
C MET A 35 -2.61 3.03 -12.12
N VAL A 36 -2.38 4.25 -11.60
CA VAL A 36 -1.49 5.23 -12.22
C VAL A 36 -0.07 4.68 -12.36
N CYS A 37 0.48 4.09 -11.29
CA CYS A 37 1.80 3.45 -11.34
C CYS A 37 1.86 2.32 -12.38
N PHE A 38 0.82 1.49 -12.47
CA PHE A 38 0.75 0.41 -13.45
C PHE A 38 0.73 0.94 -14.89
N THR A 39 -0.10 1.95 -15.18
CA THR A 39 -0.13 2.59 -16.50
C THR A 39 1.23 3.18 -16.87
N LEU A 40 1.89 3.87 -15.94
CA LEU A 40 3.22 4.43 -16.16
C LEU A 40 4.27 3.34 -16.43
N ILE A 41 4.20 2.19 -15.75
CA ILE A 41 5.08 1.04 -16.01
C ILE A 41 4.88 0.54 -17.44
N LEU A 42 3.64 0.36 -17.89
CA LEU A 42 3.36 -0.08 -19.26
C LEU A 42 3.93 0.90 -20.30
N THR A 43 3.69 2.20 -20.13
CA THR A 43 4.26 3.24 -21.00
C THR A 43 5.78 3.17 -21.05
N CYS A 44 6.44 2.88 -19.93
CA CYS A 44 7.90 2.75 -19.89
C CYS A 44 8.43 1.50 -20.57
N LEU A 45 7.71 0.37 -20.49
CA LEU A 45 8.06 -0.83 -21.25
C LEU A 45 8.02 -0.56 -22.76
N ASP A 46 7.08 0.26 -23.24
CA ASP A 46 7.02 0.67 -24.65
C ASP A 46 8.19 1.60 -25.04
N ILE A 47 8.57 2.53 -24.16
CA ILE A 47 9.76 3.40 -24.35
C ILE A 47 11.05 2.58 -24.43
N ILE A 48 11.19 1.55 -23.60
CA ILE A 48 12.34 0.64 -23.62
C ILE A 48 12.42 -0.09 -24.97
N ARG A 49 11.28 -0.50 -25.53
CA ARG A 49 11.18 -1.22 -26.81
C ARG A 49 11.40 -0.32 -28.04
N ALA A 50 11.25 1.00 -27.91
CA ALA A 50 11.47 1.94 -29.01
C ALA A 50 12.93 1.95 -29.49
N PRO A 51 13.23 2.33 -30.75
CA PRO A 51 14.59 2.39 -31.28
C PRO A 51 15.53 3.37 -30.51
N LEU A 52 16.84 3.19 -30.72
CA LEU A 52 17.95 3.64 -29.86
C LEU A 52 18.23 5.15 -29.79
N VAL A 53 17.41 6.00 -30.39
CA VAL A 53 17.78 7.38 -30.73
C VAL A 53 18.03 8.27 -29.50
N GLU A 54 17.58 7.87 -28.30
CA GLU A 54 17.64 8.71 -27.10
C GLU A 54 17.90 7.93 -25.79
N VAL A 55 19.01 7.19 -25.72
CA VAL A 55 19.38 6.33 -24.57
C VAL A 55 19.34 7.08 -23.22
N ILE A 56 19.80 8.33 -23.17
CA ILE A 56 19.87 9.12 -21.93
C ILE A 56 18.47 9.39 -21.36
N TYR A 57 17.51 9.81 -22.17
CA TYR A 57 16.15 10.09 -21.73
C TYR A 57 15.45 8.81 -21.24
N LYS A 58 15.73 7.66 -21.87
CA LYS A 58 15.22 6.36 -21.42
C LYS A 58 15.76 6.00 -20.02
N ILE A 59 17.05 6.18 -19.78
CA ILE A 59 17.67 5.90 -18.47
C ILE A 59 17.04 6.78 -17.39
N ILE A 60 16.88 8.08 -17.65
CA ILE A 60 16.27 9.01 -16.69
C ILE A 60 14.82 8.60 -16.41
N ALA A 61 14.03 8.30 -17.45
CA ALA A 61 12.64 7.87 -17.29
C ALA A 61 12.52 6.59 -16.45
N ILE A 62 13.35 5.57 -16.73
CA ILE A 62 13.40 4.32 -15.96
C ILE A 62 13.78 4.61 -14.50
N GLY A 63 14.79 5.46 -14.27
CA GLY A 63 15.23 5.84 -12.93
C GLY A 63 14.12 6.49 -12.09
N ILE A 64 13.42 7.47 -12.65
CA ILE A 64 12.27 8.13 -11.99
C ILE A 64 11.19 7.11 -11.67
N MET A 65 10.90 6.20 -12.59
CA MET A 65 9.88 5.18 -12.41
C MET A 65 10.20 4.18 -11.30
N LEU A 66 11.45 3.72 -11.21
CA LEU A 66 11.89 2.86 -10.12
C LEU A 66 11.73 3.55 -8.76
N ILE A 67 12.03 4.85 -8.69
CA ILE A 67 11.83 5.65 -7.47
C ILE A 67 10.34 5.74 -7.11
N LEU A 68 9.47 6.06 -8.07
CA LEU A 68 8.02 6.13 -7.84
C LEU A 68 7.46 4.78 -7.40
N PHE A 69 7.90 3.69 -8.04
CA PHE A 69 7.50 2.33 -7.70
C PHE A 69 7.95 1.94 -6.28
N PHE A 70 9.18 2.27 -5.91
CA PHE A 70 9.69 2.07 -4.56
C PHE A 70 8.84 2.79 -3.51
N PHE A 71 8.51 4.07 -3.74
CA PHE A 71 7.65 4.82 -2.83
C PHE A 71 6.23 4.23 -2.78
N GLN A 72 5.67 3.80 -3.90
CA GLN A 72 4.36 3.16 -3.96
C GLN A 72 4.33 1.86 -3.14
N ILE A 73 5.37 1.02 -3.25
CA ILE A 73 5.52 -0.20 -2.46
C ILE A 73 5.57 0.13 -0.96
N ILE A 74 6.47 1.02 -0.54
CA ILE A 74 6.62 1.35 0.90
C ILE A 74 5.31 1.91 1.44
N PHE A 75 4.69 2.83 0.71
CA PHE A 75 3.44 3.46 1.09
C PHE A 75 2.31 2.44 1.26
N LYS A 76 2.13 1.56 0.28
CA LYS A 76 1.14 0.48 0.28
C LYS A 76 1.35 -0.47 1.47
N TYR A 77 2.55 -1.01 1.59
CA TYR A 77 2.86 -2.03 2.60
C TYR A 77 2.91 -1.46 4.02
N SER A 78 3.26 -0.18 4.19
CA SER A 78 3.12 0.53 5.47
C SER A 78 1.67 0.53 5.98
N HIS A 79 0.70 0.79 5.09
CA HIS A 79 -0.72 0.83 5.47
C HIS A 79 -1.29 -0.57 5.71
N ILE A 80 -0.93 -1.54 4.86
CA ILE A 80 -1.29 -2.94 5.04
C ILE A 80 -0.75 -3.43 6.39
N ALA A 81 0.55 -3.25 6.66
CA ALA A 81 1.17 -3.70 7.91
C ALA A 81 0.46 -3.11 9.13
N ARG A 82 0.22 -1.79 9.16
CA ARG A 82 -0.48 -1.15 10.30
C ARG A 82 -1.95 -1.55 10.44
N ARG A 83 -2.61 -1.94 9.35
CA ARG A 83 -3.96 -2.53 9.42
C ARG A 83 -3.92 -3.96 9.97
N ILE A 84 -2.88 -4.73 9.63
CA ILE A 84 -2.64 -6.07 10.17
C ILE A 84 -2.30 -6.03 11.66
N HIS A 85 -1.47 -5.08 12.06
CA HIS A 85 -1.15 -4.78 13.46
C HIS A 85 -2.40 -4.47 14.28
N ASP A 86 -3.47 -3.94 13.67
CA ASP A 86 -4.68 -3.61 14.39
C ASP A 86 -5.43 -4.84 14.93
N TYR A 87 -5.29 -6.01 14.32
CA TYR A 87 -5.81 -7.28 14.84
C TYR A 87 -4.70 -8.16 15.42
N ASP A 88 -3.64 -7.53 15.90
CA ASP A 88 -2.55 -8.13 16.68
C ASP A 88 -1.75 -9.21 15.94
N LYS A 89 -1.50 -9.00 14.64
CA LYS A 89 -0.58 -9.84 13.86
C LYS A 89 0.52 -9.00 13.23
N CYS A 90 1.67 -9.62 12.95
CA CYS A 90 2.68 -9.09 12.04
C CYS A 90 2.32 -9.43 10.59
N LEU A 91 2.80 -8.64 9.62
CA LEU A 91 2.61 -8.92 8.19
C LEU A 91 3.07 -10.34 7.81
N GLY A 92 4.23 -10.78 8.31
CA GLY A 92 4.78 -12.13 8.05
C GLY A 92 4.10 -13.28 8.80
N ASN A 93 3.13 -13.01 9.67
CA ASN A 93 2.33 -14.05 10.37
C ASN A 93 0.82 -13.86 10.15
N SER A 94 0.44 -13.02 9.18
CA SER A 94 -0.94 -12.87 8.76
C SER A 94 -1.13 -13.63 7.47
N GLY A 95 -1.95 -14.69 7.49
CA GLY A 95 -2.30 -15.43 6.28
C GLY A 95 -2.77 -14.50 5.17
N LEU A 96 -3.63 -13.52 5.49
CA LEU A 96 -4.12 -12.54 4.52
C LEU A 96 -3.03 -11.57 4.03
N GLY A 97 -2.13 -11.13 4.91
CA GLY A 97 -0.97 -10.31 4.53
C GLY A 97 -0.03 -11.04 3.58
N ILE A 98 0.27 -12.31 3.88
CA ILE A 98 1.08 -13.20 3.05
C ILE A 98 0.39 -13.43 1.69
N THR A 99 -0.92 -13.72 1.68
CA THR A 99 -1.69 -13.89 0.43
C THR A 99 -1.59 -12.67 -0.48
N ILE A 100 -1.72 -11.45 0.06
CA ILE A 100 -1.56 -10.22 -0.73
C ILE A 100 -0.17 -10.15 -1.39
N ILE A 101 0.89 -10.39 -0.61
CA ILE A 101 2.28 -10.39 -1.12
C ILE A 101 2.46 -11.43 -2.21
N LEU A 102 1.98 -12.66 -1.99
CA LEU A 102 2.10 -13.76 -2.93
C LEU A 102 1.37 -13.46 -4.25
N ILE A 103 0.16 -12.91 -4.19
CA ILE A 103 -0.59 -12.49 -5.38
C ILE A 103 0.23 -11.52 -6.22
N GLU A 104 0.87 -10.53 -5.59
CA GLU A 104 1.69 -9.55 -6.31
C GLU A 104 2.96 -10.17 -6.90
N ILE A 105 3.65 -11.03 -6.15
CA ILE A 105 4.83 -11.75 -6.65
C ILE A 105 4.45 -12.61 -7.86
N ILE A 106 3.36 -13.38 -7.77
CA ILE A 106 2.88 -14.23 -8.86
C ILE A 106 2.48 -13.37 -10.06
N ALA A 107 1.79 -12.24 -9.86
CA ALA A 107 1.43 -11.34 -10.95
C ALA A 107 2.66 -10.77 -11.68
N ILE A 108 3.71 -10.41 -10.94
CA ILE A 108 5.00 -9.97 -11.52
C ILE A 108 5.61 -11.11 -12.34
N LEU A 109 5.70 -12.32 -11.79
CA LEU A 109 6.27 -13.48 -12.48
C LEU A 109 5.51 -13.82 -13.77
N LEU A 110 4.17 -13.84 -13.72
CA LEU A 110 3.33 -14.08 -14.90
C LEU A 110 3.51 -13.00 -15.98
N SER A 111 3.75 -11.75 -15.57
CA SER A 111 4.07 -10.67 -16.50
C SER A 111 5.36 -10.94 -17.29
N PHE A 112 6.38 -11.52 -16.64
CA PHE A 112 7.65 -11.87 -17.30
C PHE A 112 7.54 -13.08 -18.23
N VAL A 113 6.65 -14.03 -17.93
CA VAL A 113 6.43 -15.25 -18.76
C VAL A 113 5.44 -15.00 -19.90
N GLY A 114 4.89 -13.79 -20.02
CA GLY A 114 3.96 -13.42 -21.09
C GLY A 114 2.52 -13.91 -20.87
N MET A 115 2.19 -14.36 -19.66
CA MET A 115 0.86 -14.84 -19.26
C MET A 115 0.00 -13.68 -18.73
N GLY A 116 -0.10 -12.62 -19.52
CA GLY A 116 -0.71 -11.35 -19.12
C GLY A 116 -2.20 -11.43 -18.80
N GLU A 117 -2.94 -12.37 -19.42
CA GLU A 117 -4.38 -12.52 -19.17
C GLU A 117 -4.72 -12.86 -17.71
N TYR A 118 -3.84 -13.59 -17.02
CA TYR A 118 -4.04 -14.00 -15.63
C TYR A 118 -3.79 -12.88 -14.62
N ILE A 119 -3.08 -11.81 -15.02
CA ILE A 119 -2.81 -10.65 -14.15
C ILE A 119 -4.13 -9.98 -13.74
N ARG A 120 -5.12 -9.92 -14.65
CA ARG A 120 -6.42 -9.32 -14.36
C ARG A 120 -7.17 -10.10 -13.28
N LEU A 121 -7.13 -11.43 -13.35
CA LEU A 121 -7.73 -12.29 -12.32
C LEU A 121 -7.05 -12.09 -10.97
N LEU A 122 -5.72 -12.06 -10.94
CA LEU A 122 -4.95 -11.81 -9.71
C LEU A 122 -5.23 -10.42 -9.14
N ALA A 123 -5.42 -9.39 -9.97
CA ALA A 123 -5.81 -8.07 -9.51
C ALA A 123 -7.18 -8.07 -8.82
N ILE A 124 -8.17 -8.80 -9.37
CA ILE A 124 -9.49 -8.96 -8.73
C ILE A 124 -9.35 -9.65 -7.37
N ILE A 125 -8.58 -10.75 -7.29
CA ILE A 125 -8.33 -11.46 -6.03
C ILE A 125 -7.63 -10.54 -5.02
N GLY A 126 -6.64 -9.75 -5.47
CA GLY A 126 -5.97 -8.77 -4.63
C GLY A 126 -6.91 -7.72 -4.06
N ILE A 127 -7.84 -7.20 -4.87
CA ILE A 127 -8.89 -6.27 -4.42
C ILE A 127 -9.77 -6.93 -3.36
N ILE A 128 -10.18 -8.18 -3.55
CA ILE A 128 -10.97 -8.93 -2.56
C ILE A 128 -10.19 -9.06 -1.24
N CYS A 129 -8.89 -9.37 -1.30
CA CYS A 129 -8.04 -9.40 -0.10
C CYS A 129 -7.98 -8.05 0.61
N PHE A 130 -7.86 -6.94 -0.13
CA PHE A 130 -7.88 -5.60 0.47
C PHE A 130 -9.21 -5.24 1.12
N ILE A 131 -10.33 -5.58 0.48
CA ILE A 131 -11.66 -5.40 1.04
C ILE A 131 -11.81 -6.23 2.32
N ALA A 132 -11.42 -7.51 2.28
CA ALA A 132 -11.45 -8.38 3.46
C ALA A 132 -10.61 -7.80 4.60
N LEU A 133 -9.42 -7.27 4.31
CA LEU A 133 -8.57 -6.61 5.31
C LEU A 133 -9.23 -5.36 5.95
N ALA A 134 -10.00 -4.61 5.17
CA ALA A 134 -10.77 -3.46 5.65
C ALA A 134 -11.92 -3.87 6.58
N LEU A 135 -12.50 -5.06 6.38
CA LEU A 135 -13.65 -5.57 7.14
C LEU A 135 -13.26 -6.29 8.44
N ILE A 136 -12.05 -6.85 8.54
CA ILE A 136 -11.57 -7.51 9.75
C ILE A 136 -11.61 -6.51 10.92
N LYS A 137 -12.22 -6.93 12.04
CA LYS A 137 -12.28 -6.13 13.25
C LYS A 137 -10.91 -6.12 13.96
N GLY A 138 -10.51 -4.95 14.45
CA GLY A 138 -9.31 -4.80 15.27
C GLY A 138 -9.49 -5.28 16.70
N THR A 139 -8.37 -5.45 17.40
CA THR A 139 -8.28 -5.74 18.82
C THR A 139 -8.71 -4.50 19.63
N LYS A 140 -9.52 -4.69 20.68
CA LYS A 140 -9.89 -3.60 21.59
C LYS A 140 -8.74 -3.32 22.56
N GLY A 141 -8.57 -2.05 22.95
CA GLY A 141 -7.51 -1.65 23.88
C GLY A 141 -6.12 -1.67 23.24
N GLU A 142 -5.08 -1.64 24.08
CA GLU A 142 -3.69 -1.70 23.62
C GLU A 142 -3.31 -3.12 23.19
N ASN A 143 -2.43 -3.21 22.18
CA ASN A 143 -1.78 -4.46 21.80
C ASN A 143 -0.27 -4.22 21.61
N GLN A 144 0.48 -5.25 21.21
CA GLN A 144 1.95 -5.16 21.07
C GLN A 144 2.41 -4.13 20.02
N PHE A 145 1.52 -3.65 19.15
CA PHE A 145 1.80 -2.65 18.12
C PHE A 145 1.34 -1.23 18.50
N GLY A 146 0.68 -1.06 19.66
CA GLY A 146 0.32 0.23 20.24
C GLY A 146 -1.16 0.34 20.64
N SER A 147 -1.52 1.57 21.02
CA SER A 147 -2.86 1.93 21.48
C SER A 147 -3.93 1.79 20.41
N GLU A 148 -5.18 1.59 20.85
CA GLU A 148 -6.33 1.50 19.95
C GLU A 148 -6.43 2.75 19.04
N PRO A 149 -6.58 2.58 17.71
CA PRO A 149 -6.67 3.70 16.80
C PRO A 149 -7.95 4.51 17.05
N ILE A 150 -7.77 5.77 17.41
CA ILE A 150 -8.87 6.71 17.64
C ILE A 150 -9.54 7.02 16.29
N PRO A 151 -10.87 6.88 16.16
CA PRO A 151 -11.59 7.30 14.96
C PRO A 151 -11.38 8.79 14.68
N PHE A 152 -11.18 9.19 13.41
CA PHE A 152 -10.88 10.59 13.07
C PHE A 152 -11.96 11.55 13.57
N TRP A 153 -13.23 11.14 13.57
CA TRP A 153 -14.35 11.95 14.05
C TRP A 153 -14.40 12.12 15.58
N LYS A 154 -13.73 11.25 16.35
CA LYS A 154 -13.66 11.38 17.82
C LYS A 154 -12.53 12.31 18.29
N LYS A 155 -11.60 12.66 17.41
CA LYS A 155 -10.39 13.41 17.78
C LYS A 155 -10.69 14.86 18.19
N HIS A 156 -11.76 15.47 17.67
CA HIS A 156 -12.16 16.83 18.04
C HIS A 156 -12.72 16.94 19.47
N ASN A 157 -13.40 15.91 19.97
CA ASN A 157 -14.08 15.98 21.28
C ASN A 157 -13.15 15.76 22.49
N ILE A 158 -11.92 15.29 22.28
CA ILE A 158 -10.94 15.08 23.37
C ILE A 158 -10.22 16.39 23.69
N THR A 159 -9.96 17.23 22.67
CA THR A 159 -9.28 18.51 22.85
C THR A 159 -10.16 19.52 23.59
N GLN A 160 -11.48 19.45 23.45
CA GLN A 160 -12.44 20.35 24.14
C GLN A 160 -12.76 19.95 25.59
N LYS A 161 -12.26 18.79 26.06
CA LYS A 161 -12.45 18.35 27.46
C LYS A 161 -11.26 18.65 28.37
N GLN A 162 -10.25 19.33 27.85
CA GLN A 162 -9.06 19.74 28.60
C GLN A 162 -8.97 21.27 28.78
N GLU A 163 -10.06 21.99 28.49
CA GLU A 163 -10.24 23.41 28.84
C GLU A 163 -11.27 23.53 29.97
#